data_AF-A0A964IIV2-F1
#
_entry.id   AF-A0A964IIV2-F1
#
_cell.length_a   1.000
_cell.length_b   1.000
_cell.length_c   1.000
_cell.angle_alpha   90.00
_cell.angle_beta   90.00
_cell.angle_gamma   90.00
#
_symmetry.space_group_name_H-M   'P 1'
#
loop_
_entity.id
_entity.type
_entity.pdbx_description
1 polymer ?
#
loop_
_entity_poly.entity_id
_entity_poly.type
_entity_poly.pdbx_seq_one_letter_code
_entity_poly.pdbx_strand_id
1 'polypeptide(L)'
;MSAVAQFEREKIGERTRDVKRQRLAEGYFVGGAVKWGLTVVDGKFVADVKKTALIAQMKAWRSQGKSLRDIVARVVERGEPISVDTVRTLTNDVATAEMHRRGRRKKS
;
A
#
# COMPACT_ATOMS: atom_id res chain seq x y z
N MET A 1 -46.82 9.50 5.36
CA MET A 1 -45.83 9.89 4.33
C MET A 1 -44.43 9.50 4.79
N SER A 2 -43.95 8.27 4.56
CA SER A 2 -42.57 7.88 4.94
C SER A 2 -41.78 7.06 3.91
N ALA A 3 -42.39 6.60 2.81
CA ALA A 3 -41.71 5.81 1.79
C ALA A 3 -40.71 6.61 0.93
N VAL A 4 -40.94 7.92 0.75
CA VAL A 4 -40.07 8.79 -0.08
C VAL A 4 -38.76 9.15 0.65
N ALA A 5 -38.79 9.27 1.98
CA ALA A 5 -37.64 9.69 2.80
C ALA A 5 -36.58 8.59 3.03
N GLN A 6 -36.92 7.32 2.77
CA GLN A 6 -35.99 6.19 2.84
C GLN A 6 -35.29 5.95 1.49
N PHE A 7 -36.01 6.13 0.38
CA PHE A 7 -35.48 5.97 -0.97
C PHE A 7 -34.41 7.02 -1.34
N GLU A 8 -34.52 8.24 -0.82
CA GLU A 8 -33.51 9.29 -1.04
C GLU A 8 -32.19 9.02 -0.29
N ARG A 9 -32.20 8.32 0.85
CA ARG A 9 -30.96 8.00 1.60
C ARG A 9 -30.12 6.93 0.92
N GLU A 10 -30.76 5.92 0.33
CA GLU A 10 -30.06 4.86 -0.39
C GLU A 10 -29.35 5.40 -1.64
N LYS A 11 -30.00 6.32 -2.36
CA LYS A 11 -29.45 6.98 -3.55
C LYS A 11 -28.23 7.87 -3.26
N ILE A 12 -28.15 8.49 -2.08
CA ILE A 12 -27.01 9.32 -1.66
C ILE A 12 -25.79 8.46 -1.27
N GLY A 13 -26.03 7.32 -0.63
CA GLY A 13 -24.98 6.39 -0.23
C GLY A 13 -24.27 5.74 -1.41
N GLU A 14 -25.03 5.30 -2.42
CA GLU A 14 -24.47 4.76 -3.67
C GLU A 14 -23.63 5.80 -4.42
N ARG A 15 -24.19 6.99 -4.63
CA ARG A 15 -23.50 8.06 -5.37
C ARG A 15 -22.20 8.50 -4.69
N THR A 16 -22.16 8.51 -3.36
CA THR A 16 -20.95 8.85 -2.60
C THR A 16 -19.88 7.76 -2.71
N ARG A 17 -20.26 6.47 -2.70
CA ARG A 17 -19.32 5.36 -2.90
C ARG A 17 -18.76 5.36 -4.32
N ASP A 18 -19.58 5.68 -5.31
CA ASP A 18 -19.16 5.69 -6.71
C ASP A 18 -18.29 6.91 -7.02
N VAL A 19 -18.59 8.09 -6.48
CA VAL A 19 -17.67 9.25 -6.56
C VAL A 19 -16.35 8.96 -5.85
N LYS A 20 -16.37 8.24 -4.72
CA LYS A 20 -15.13 7.82 -4.04
C LYS A 20 -14.33 6.81 -4.85
N ARG A 21 -14.99 5.83 -5.48
CA ARG A 21 -14.35 4.85 -6.38
C ARG A 21 -13.78 5.54 -7.63
N GLN A 22 -14.52 6.46 -8.21
CA GLN A 22 -14.09 7.23 -9.37
C GLN A 22 -12.89 8.11 -9.02
N ARG A 23 -12.94 8.85 -7.91
CA ARG A 23 -11.80 9.65 -7.43
C ARG A 23 -10.58 8.80 -7.11
N LEU A 24 -10.76 7.60 -6.53
CA LEU A 24 -9.66 6.65 -6.33
C LEU A 24 -9.05 6.19 -7.66
N ALA A 25 -9.88 5.89 -8.66
CA ALA A 25 -9.42 5.52 -10.01
C ALA A 25 -8.69 6.68 -10.71
N GLU A 26 -9.08 7.92 -10.42
CA GLU A 26 -8.45 9.15 -10.91
C GLU A 26 -7.21 9.56 -10.08
N GLY A 27 -6.84 8.78 -9.05
CA GLY A 27 -5.64 9.01 -8.21
C GLY A 27 -5.82 10.05 -7.10
N TYR A 28 -7.05 10.51 -6.84
CA TYR A 28 -7.36 11.43 -5.75
C TYR A 28 -7.39 10.75 -4.39
N PHE A 29 -6.88 11.44 -3.37
CA PHE A 29 -6.93 11.07 -1.97
C PHE A 29 -8.37 11.26 -1.44
N VAL A 30 -9.04 10.13 -1.16
CA VAL A 30 -10.43 10.08 -0.68
C VAL A 30 -10.54 9.85 0.85
N GLY A 31 -9.45 10.11 1.58
CA GLY A 31 -9.35 10.00 3.04
C GLY A 31 -8.66 8.73 3.54
N GLY A 32 -8.27 8.71 4.82
CA GLY A 32 -7.55 7.61 5.47
C GLY A 32 -6.05 7.87 5.70
N ALA A 33 -5.31 6.88 6.19
CA ALA A 33 -3.86 7.00 6.36
C ALA A 33 -3.15 6.95 4.99
N VAL A 34 -2.27 7.91 4.73
CA VAL A 34 -1.43 7.92 3.52
C VAL A 34 -0.45 6.75 3.62
N LYS A 35 -0.46 5.86 2.62
CA LYS A 35 0.47 4.72 2.58
C LYS A 35 1.91 5.23 2.53
N TRP A 36 2.81 4.56 3.25
CA TRP A 36 4.22 4.88 3.25
C TRP A 36 4.80 4.79 1.83
N GLY A 37 5.37 5.89 1.34
CA GLY A 37 5.86 6.04 -0.03
C GLY A 37 4.97 6.86 -0.97
N LEU A 38 3.77 7.22 -0.52
CA LEU A 38 2.91 8.19 -1.20
C LEU A 38 2.87 9.49 -0.39
N THR A 39 2.72 10.59 -1.09
CA THR A 39 2.46 11.92 -0.54
C THR A 39 1.21 12.47 -1.20
N VAL A 40 0.44 13.30 -0.51
CA VAL A 40 -0.72 13.97 -1.11
C VAL A 40 -0.31 15.37 -1.52
N VAL A 41 -0.36 15.67 -2.82
CA VAL A 41 -0.15 17.01 -3.39
C VAL A 41 -1.43 17.37 -4.14
N ASP A 42 -2.04 18.50 -3.79
CA ASP A 42 -3.31 18.97 -4.37
C ASP A 42 -4.44 17.93 -4.36
N GLY A 43 -4.50 17.13 -3.28
CA GLY A 43 -5.50 16.09 -3.11
C GLY A 43 -5.29 14.86 -3.99
N LYS A 44 -4.14 14.71 -4.67
CA LYS A 44 -3.75 13.53 -5.43
C LYS A 44 -2.60 12.78 -4.77
N PHE A 45 -2.60 11.46 -4.88
CA PHE A 45 -1.45 10.66 -4.50
C PHE A 45 -0.31 10.87 -5.50
N VAL A 46 0.79 11.41 -5.01
CA VAL A 46 2.05 11.54 -5.74
C VAL A 46 3.05 10.60 -5.09
N ALA A 47 3.73 9.80 -5.91
CA ALA A 47 4.81 8.96 -5.43
C ALA A 47 5.97 9.83 -4.95
N ASP A 48 6.40 9.65 -3.71
CA ASP A 48 7.64 10.25 -3.24
C ASP A 48 8.79 9.46 -3.87
N VAL A 49 9.57 10.12 -4.72
CA VAL A 49 10.65 9.48 -5.50
C VAL A 49 11.69 8.83 -4.57
N LYS A 50 12.00 9.48 -3.43
CA LYS A 50 12.96 8.94 -2.45
C LYS A 50 12.43 7.68 -1.81
N LYS A 51 11.16 7.71 -1.36
CA LYS A 51 10.54 6.56 -0.70
C LYS A 51 10.24 5.42 -1.68
N THR A 52 9.89 5.74 -2.92
CA THR A 52 9.72 4.75 -3.99
C THR A 52 11.04 3.99 -4.25
N ALA A 53 12.16 4.70 -4.29
CA ALA A 53 13.48 4.08 -4.40
C ALA A 53 13.80 3.20 -3.18
N LEU A 54 13.43 3.64 -1.97
CA LEU A 54 13.57 2.82 -0.76
C LEU A 54 12.71 1.55 -0.81
N ILE A 55 11.46 1.61 -1.28
CA ILE A 55 10.61 0.42 -1.45
C ILE A 55 11.28 -0.60 -2.37
N ALA A 56 11.86 -0.16 -3.49
CA ALA A 56 12.59 -1.05 -4.39
C ALA A 56 13.80 -1.71 -3.69
N GLN A 57 14.56 -0.95 -2.90
CA GLN A 57 15.68 -1.48 -2.10
C GLN A 57 15.21 -2.47 -1.03
N MET A 58 14.10 -2.17 -0.34
CA MET A 58 13.51 -3.07 0.65
C MET A 58 13.12 -4.42 0.03
N LYS A 59 12.51 -4.40 -1.15
CA LYS A 59 12.19 -5.61 -1.92
C LYS A 59 13.45 -6.39 -2.33
N ALA A 60 14.49 -5.69 -2.77
CA ALA A 60 15.77 -6.31 -3.10
C ALA A 60 16.41 -6.98 -1.88
N TRP A 61 16.51 -6.29 -0.74
CA TRP A 61 17.02 -6.88 0.51
C TRP A 61 16.17 -8.06 0.99
N ARG A 62 14.84 -7.98 0.81
CA ARG A 62 13.96 -9.11 1.12
C ARG A 62 14.28 -10.33 0.27
N SER A 63 14.50 -10.14 -1.05
CA SER A 63 14.90 -11.22 -1.96
C SER A 63 16.32 -11.76 -1.72
N GLN A 64 17.14 -11.03 -0.99
CA GLN A 64 18.46 -11.48 -0.53
C GLN A 64 18.38 -12.21 0.82
N GLY A 65 17.18 -12.42 1.35
CA GLY A 65 16.96 -13.10 2.63
C GLY A 65 17.24 -12.25 3.87
N LYS A 66 17.35 -10.92 3.75
CA LYS A 66 17.50 -10.04 4.92
C LYS A 66 16.25 -10.09 5.80
N SER A 67 16.45 -10.00 7.11
CA SER A 67 15.33 -9.99 8.06
C SER A 67 14.56 -8.67 7.98
N LEU A 68 13.29 -8.67 8.40
CA LEU A 68 12.48 -7.44 8.41
C LEU A 68 13.09 -6.37 9.33
N ARG A 69 13.72 -6.78 10.45
CA ARG A 69 14.39 -5.87 11.39
C ARG A 69 15.63 -5.24 10.77
N ASP A 70 16.43 -6.00 10.03
CA ASP A 70 17.60 -5.46 9.31
C ASP A 70 17.18 -4.44 8.25
N ILE A 71 16.09 -4.72 7.55
CA ILE A 71 15.53 -3.80 6.54
C ILE A 71 15.08 -2.50 7.21
N VAL A 72 14.36 -2.58 8.34
CA VAL A 72 13.97 -1.39 9.11
C VAL A 72 15.20 -0.57 9.52
N ALA A 73 16.21 -1.21 10.10
CA ALA A 73 17.43 -0.51 10.52
C ALA A 73 18.10 0.24 9.37
N ARG A 74 18.20 -0.39 8.19
CA ARG A 74 18.77 0.24 6.97
C ARG A 74 17.94 1.43 6.47
N VAL A 75 16.62 1.36 6.57
CA VAL A 75 15.75 2.47 6.14
C VAL A 75 15.83 3.64 7.14
N VAL A 76 15.86 3.35 8.44
CA VAL A 76 16.03 4.34 9.51
C VAL A 76 17.39 5.04 9.43
N GLU A 77 18.46 4.29 9.15
CA GLU A 77 19.81 4.84 8.91
C GLU A 77 19.83 5.86 7.74
N ARG A 78 18.92 5.71 6.79
CA ARG A 78 18.76 6.63 5.64
C ARG A 78 17.86 7.83 5.94
N GLY A 79 17.45 8.00 7.21
CA GLY A 79 16.69 9.13 7.71
C GLY A 79 15.17 8.98 7.61
N GLU A 80 14.66 7.81 7.23
CA GLU A 80 13.22 7.59 7.07
C GLU A 80 12.69 6.62 8.16
N PRO A 81 11.80 7.07 9.06
CA PRO A 81 11.18 6.18 10.03
C PRO A 81 10.18 5.25 9.32
N ILE A 82 10.27 3.96 9.62
CA ILE A 82 9.35 2.94 9.09
C ILE A 82 9.10 1.85 10.14
N SER A 83 7.86 1.38 10.24
CA SER A 83 7.52 0.25 11.12
C SER A 83 7.83 -1.09 10.45
N VAL A 84 8.14 -2.11 11.26
CA VAL A 84 8.35 -3.49 10.78
C VAL A 84 7.12 -4.02 10.01
N ASP A 85 5.91 -3.62 10.42
CA ASP A 85 4.66 -4.05 9.80
C ASP A 85 4.47 -3.44 8.40
N THR A 86 4.82 -2.16 8.25
CA THR A 86 4.85 -1.50 6.93
C THR A 86 5.85 -2.17 6.01
N VAL A 87 7.05 -2.51 6.51
CA VAL A 87 8.05 -3.28 5.73
C VAL A 87 7.50 -4.62 5.28
N ARG A 88 6.84 -5.36 6.18
CA ARG A 88 6.21 -6.66 5.87
C ARG A 88 5.18 -6.50 4.76
N THR A 89 4.27 -5.55 4.89
CA THR A 89 3.19 -5.30 3.92
C THR A 89 3.75 -4.95 2.54
N LEU A 90 4.77 -4.10 2.47
CA LEU A 90 5.39 -3.65 1.22
C LEU A 90 6.27 -4.71 0.52
N THR A 91 6.70 -5.75 1.25
CA THR A 91 7.61 -6.79 0.74
C THR A 91 6.99 -8.18 0.73
N ASN A 92 5.70 -8.30 1.06
CA ASN A 92 5.01 -9.59 1.16
C ASN A 92 4.94 -10.30 -0.20
N ASP A 93 4.80 -9.55 -1.29
CA ASP A 93 4.83 -10.06 -2.67
C ASP A 93 6.14 -10.79 -2.99
N VAL A 94 7.28 -10.27 -2.52
CA VAL A 94 8.60 -10.90 -2.67
C VAL A 94 8.69 -12.18 -1.84
N ALA A 95 8.20 -12.14 -0.60
CA ALA A 95 8.19 -13.31 0.28
C ALA A 95 7.32 -14.45 -0.29
N THR A 96 6.13 -14.13 -0.79
CA THR A 96 5.25 -15.09 -1.46
C THR A 96 5.92 -15.69 -2.70
N ALA A 97 6.54 -14.85 -3.55
CA ALA A 97 7.28 -15.31 -4.72
C ALA A 97 8.48 -16.21 -4.36
N GLU A 98 9.21 -15.92 -3.28
CA GLU A 98 10.27 -16.79 -2.75
C GLU A 98 9.76 -18.11 -2.18
N MET A 99 8.65 -18.10 -1.45
CA MET A 99 8.03 -19.31 -0.91
C MET A 99 7.62 -20.25 -2.05
N HIS A 100 7.02 -19.73 -3.13
CA HIS A 100 6.69 -20.53 -4.31
C HIS A 100 7.95 -21.07 -5.02
N ARG A 101 9.04 -20.29 -5.08
CA ARG A 101 10.33 -20.77 -5.63
C ARG A 101 10.94 -21.89 -4.79
N ARG A 102 10.91 -21.79 -3.46
CA ARG A 102 11.41 -22.82 -2.54
C ARG A 102 10.51 -24.06 -2.48
N GLY A 103 9.20 -23.88 -2.65
CA GLY A 103 8.21 -24.97 -2.70
C GLY A 103 8.25 -25.78 -4.01
N ARG A 104 8.77 -25.21 -5.10
CA ARG A 104 9.03 -25.92 -6.36
C ARG A 104 10.36 -26.69 -6.33
N ARG A 105 10.62 -27.41 -5.24
CA ARG A 105 11.60 -28.52 -5.30
C ARG A 105 10.94 -29.64 -6.09
N LYS A 106 11.36 -29.81 -7.36
CA LYS A 106 11.00 -30.95 -8.21
C LYS A 106 11.16 -32.24 -7.37
N LYS A 107 10.06 -32.96 -7.16
CA LYS A 107 10.12 -34.39 -6.83
C LYS A 107 10.48 -35.10 -8.13
N SER A 108 11.68 -35.69 -8.12
CA SER A 108 12.24 -36.63 -9.10
C SER A 108 12.44 -36.16 -10.53
#